data_AF-A0A7S0SCA1-F1
#
_entry.id   AF-A0A7S0SCA1-F1
#
_cell.length_a   1.000
_cell.length_b   1.000
_cell.length_c   1.000
_cell.angle_alpha   90.00
_cell.angle_beta   90.00
_cell.angle_gamma   90.00
#
_symmetry.space_group_name_H-M   'P 1'
#
loop_
_entity.id
_entity.type
_entity.pdbx_description
1 polymer ?
#
loop_
_entity_poly.entity_id
_entity_poly.type
_entity_poly.pdbx_seq_one_letter_code
_entity_poly.pdbx_strand_id
1 'polypeptide(L)'
;QSGGGGGGGGAEAATAAAVNEFLAIIPADFDIEATQRKWPVLYEESMNTVLAQEMSRFNKLLVVIRDSLVAINLAIQGLSIMTSENDAAHRSLAVGEIPALWKAASYPSMKPVASYMKDLIARLAMLQDWCDTGIPIVFWVSGFYFVQSFLTAALQNFARANNFPIDEVSYDFLPMGMDPAAFTQGPKDGVYIRGLFIEGCDWDTGAKQLCESKPKLLFVDAPVFWLVPKLTRDLLSFPHYNCPVYRTLERRGVLATTGHSTNFVMF
;
A
#
# COMPACT_ATOMS: atom_id res chain seq x y z
N GLN A 1 -37.93 -6.88 39.40
CA GLN A 1 -37.04 -7.78 38.64
C GLN A 1 -36.09 -6.91 37.83
N SER A 2 -34.82 -6.94 38.22
CA SER A 2 -33.68 -6.30 37.54
C SER A 2 -33.37 -7.03 36.24
N GLY A 3 -33.19 -6.30 35.15
CA GLY A 3 -32.85 -6.89 33.85
C GLY A 3 -31.89 -6.00 33.06
N GLY A 4 -30.64 -6.47 32.96
CA GLY A 4 -29.83 -6.38 31.74
C GLY A 4 -29.07 -5.09 31.45
N GLY A 5 -28.02 -4.80 32.23
CA GLY A 5 -27.03 -3.76 31.90
C GLY A 5 -25.60 -4.26 32.09
N GLY A 6 -25.18 -5.30 31.36
CA GLY A 6 -23.88 -5.96 31.55
C GLY A 6 -22.94 -5.95 30.33
N GLY A 7 -23.38 -5.47 29.16
CA GLY A 7 -22.59 -5.56 27.92
C GLY A 7 -21.74 -4.32 27.58
N GLY A 8 -22.12 -3.14 28.06
CA GLY A 8 -21.50 -1.87 27.63
C GLY A 8 -20.07 -1.66 28.15
N GLY A 9 -19.82 -1.96 29.43
CA GLY A 9 -18.52 -1.73 30.05
C GLY A 9 -17.38 -2.58 29.46
N GLY A 10 -17.69 -3.78 28.96
CA GLY A 10 -16.69 -4.64 28.32
C GLY A 10 -16.24 -4.12 26.95
N ALA A 11 -17.18 -3.60 26.15
CA ALA A 11 -16.87 -3.04 24.82
C ALA A 11 -16.11 -1.71 24.92
N GLU A 12 -16.45 -0.87 25.89
CA GLU A 12 -15.76 0.39 26.14
C GLU A 12 -14.33 0.17 26.64
N ALA A 13 -14.13 -0.76 27.58
CA ALA A 13 -12.79 -1.16 28.03
C ALA A 13 -11.94 -1.77 26.90
N ALA A 14 -12.53 -2.59 26.03
CA ALA A 14 -11.85 -3.15 24.87
C ALA A 14 -11.43 -2.06 23.86
N THR A 15 -12.28 -1.06 23.62
CA THR A 15 -11.96 0.06 22.73
C THR A 15 -10.83 0.92 23.31
N ALA A 16 -10.87 1.21 24.62
CA ALA A 16 -9.78 1.91 25.30
C ALA A 16 -8.46 1.15 25.22
N ALA A 17 -8.48 -0.18 25.40
CA ALA A 17 -7.29 -1.01 25.25
C ALA A 17 -6.73 -0.95 23.81
N ALA A 18 -7.59 -1.06 22.79
CA ALA A 18 -7.19 -0.96 21.39
C ALA A 18 -6.59 0.41 21.05
N VAL A 19 -7.18 1.51 21.55
CA VAL A 19 -6.64 2.86 21.36
C VAL A 19 -5.23 2.98 21.95
N ASN A 20 -5.01 2.48 23.16
CA ASN A 20 -3.69 2.51 23.79
C ASN A 20 -2.68 1.61 23.05
N GLU A 21 -3.10 0.42 22.58
CA GLU A 21 -2.26 -0.45 21.75
C GLU A 21 -1.85 0.24 20.46
N PHE A 22 -2.79 0.88 19.75
CA PHE A 22 -2.51 1.59 18.51
C PHE A 22 -1.58 2.78 18.74
N LEU A 23 -1.77 3.55 19.81
CA LEU A 23 -0.85 4.63 20.19
C LEU A 23 0.57 4.12 20.46
N ALA A 24 0.71 2.93 21.05
CA ALA A 24 2.00 2.36 21.38
C ALA A 24 2.79 1.85 20.16
N ILE A 25 2.11 1.44 19.08
CA ILE A 25 2.75 0.87 17.88
C ILE A 25 2.98 1.89 16.77
N ILE A 26 2.32 3.05 16.80
CA ILE A 26 2.48 4.09 15.77
C ILE A 26 3.87 4.72 15.92
N PRO A 27 4.73 4.68 14.88
CA PRO A 27 6.06 5.26 14.95
C PRO A 27 6.01 6.79 14.88
N ALA A 28 7.17 7.40 15.09
CA ALA A 28 7.38 8.81 14.76
C ALA A 28 7.23 9.04 13.24
N ASP A 29 6.97 10.29 12.88
CA ASP A 29 6.92 10.70 11.49
C ASP A 29 8.31 10.61 10.86
N PHE A 30 8.35 10.33 9.55
CA PHE A 30 9.59 10.36 8.79
C PHE A 30 10.17 11.78 8.75
N ASP A 31 11.49 11.90 8.92
CA ASP A 31 12.20 13.16 8.64
C ASP A 31 12.38 13.31 7.13
N ILE A 32 11.47 14.05 6.50
CA ILE A 32 11.45 14.26 5.06
C ILE A 32 12.67 15.08 4.60
N GLU A 33 13.12 16.04 5.40
CA GLU A 33 14.29 16.86 5.04
C GLU A 33 15.57 16.03 5.08
N ALA A 34 15.75 15.19 6.10
CA ALA A 34 16.86 14.25 6.16
C ALA A 34 16.79 13.22 5.02
N THR A 35 15.59 12.72 4.71
CA THR A 35 15.38 11.79 3.59
C THR A 35 15.78 12.41 2.27
N GLN A 36 15.37 13.65 1.99
CA GLN A 36 15.72 14.37 0.76
C GLN A 36 17.21 14.75 0.70
N ARG A 37 17.86 14.99 1.85
CA ARG A 37 19.32 15.18 1.90
C ARG A 37 20.07 13.88 1.58
N LYS A 38 19.58 12.74 2.06
CA LYS A 38 20.18 11.42 1.80
C LYS A 38 19.90 10.92 0.38
N TRP A 39 18.68 11.15 -0.10
CA TRP A 39 18.15 10.74 -1.41
C TRP A 39 17.71 11.98 -2.19
N PRO A 40 18.66 12.77 -2.72
CA PRO A 40 18.34 14.01 -3.44
C PRO A 40 17.59 13.71 -4.74
N VAL A 41 16.88 14.72 -5.22
CA VAL A 41 16.27 14.67 -6.56
C VAL A 41 17.38 14.60 -7.60
N LEU A 42 17.44 13.48 -8.32
CA LEU A 42 18.40 13.25 -9.39
C LEU A 42 17.65 13.00 -10.70
N TYR A 43 18.22 13.48 -11.80
CA TYR A 43 17.64 13.22 -13.12
C TYR A 43 17.71 11.73 -13.47
N GLU A 44 18.77 11.04 -13.05
CA GLU A 44 19.01 9.64 -13.36
C GLU A 44 18.25 8.69 -12.43
N GLU A 45 17.78 9.18 -11.27
CA GLU A 45 17.12 8.36 -10.25
C GLU A 45 15.83 9.03 -9.73
N SER A 46 14.75 8.82 -10.48
CA SER A 46 13.41 9.30 -10.12
C SER A 46 12.87 8.65 -8.84
N MET A 47 13.37 7.48 -8.43
CA MET A 47 12.84 6.77 -7.27
C MET A 47 13.11 7.48 -5.95
N ASN A 48 14.15 8.32 -5.87
CA ASN A 48 14.42 9.18 -4.71
C ASN A 48 13.25 10.11 -4.41
N THR A 49 12.64 10.66 -5.47
CA THR A 49 11.47 11.53 -5.35
C THR A 49 10.25 10.74 -4.89
N VAL A 50 10.08 9.51 -5.38
CA VAL A 50 8.99 8.61 -4.96
C VAL A 50 9.07 8.34 -3.46
N LEU A 51 10.24 7.94 -2.96
CA LEU A 51 10.46 7.67 -1.54
C LEU A 51 10.02 8.85 -0.66
N ALA A 52 10.55 10.05 -0.92
CA ALA A 52 10.24 11.23 -0.14
C ALA A 52 8.74 11.63 -0.20
N GLN A 53 8.11 11.52 -1.38
CA GLN A 53 6.69 11.81 -1.53
C GLN A 53 5.80 10.80 -0.82
N GLU A 54 6.13 9.51 -0.88
CA GLU A 54 5.39 8.45 -0.21
C GLU A 54 5.49 8.61 1.31
N MET A 55 6.68 8.82 1.84
CA MET A 55 6.89 9.14 3.26
C MET A 55 6.07 10.38 3.69
N SER A 56 6.05 11.44 2.89
CA SER A 56 5.25 12.64 3.17
C SER A 56 3.74 12.35 3.22
N ARG A 57 3.21 11.50 2.33
CA ARG A 57 1.81 11.08 2.34
C ARG A 57 1.48 10.27 3.61
N PHE A 58 2.36 9.33 3.98
CA PHE A 58 2.20 8.56 5.21
C PHE A 58 2.28 9.43 6.47
N ASN A 59 3.17 10.44 6.53
CA ASN A 59 3.20 11.38 7.66
C ASN A 59 1.86 12.09 7.85
N LYS A 60 1.22 12.56 6.76
CA LYS A 60 -0.11 13.19 6.84
C LYS A 60 -1.15 12.25 7.44
N LEU A 61 -1.13 10.97 7.04
CA LEU A 61 -2.00 9.95 7.62
C LEU A 61 -1.67 9.69 9.09
N LEU A 62 -0.38 9.57 9.45
CA LEU A 62 0.06 9.31 10.82
C LEU A 62 -0.37 10.41 11.78
N VAL A 63 -0.26 11.68 11.39
CA VAL A 63 -0.75 12.82 12.18
C VAL A 63 -2.24 12.68 12.47
N VAL A 64 -3.05 12.42 11.45
CA VAL A 64 -4.51 12.25 11.58
C VAL A 64 -4.86 11.09 12.52
N ILE A 65 -4.18 9.94 12.39
CA ILE A 65 -4.39 8.78 13.25
C ILE A 65 -3.96 9.10 14.70
N ARG A 66 -2.76 9.66 14.89
CA ARG A 66 -2.20 9.94 16.20
C ARG A 66 -3.04 10.95 16.97
N ASP A 67 -3.39 12.07 16.34
CA ASP A 67 -4.16 13.15 16.97
C ASP A 67 -5.55 12.66 17.39
N SER A 68 -6.23 11.91 16.52
CA SER A 68 -7.54 11.34 16.85
C SER A 68 -7.46 10.30 17.96
N LEU A 69 -6.46 9.41 17.96
CA LEU A 69 -6.28 8.43 19.05
C LEU A 69 -5.97 9.11 20.38
N VAL A 70 -5.10 10.13 20.39
CA VAL A 70 -4.79 10.91 21.60
C VAL A 70 -6.06 11.60 22.12
N ALA A 71 -6.82 12.24 21.23
CA ALA A 71 -8.03 12.94 21.62
C ALA A 71 -9.11 11.98 22.17
N ILE A 72 -9.29 10.81 21.55
CA ILE A 72 -10.17 9.75 22.05
C ILE A 72 -9.69 9.24 23.41
N ASN A 73 -8.39 8.97 23.58
CA ASN A 73 -7.84 8.47 24.84
C ASN A 73 -8.05 9.48 26.00
N LEU A 74 -7.80 10.76 25.76
CA LEU A 74 -8.06 11.82 26.75
C LEU A 74 -9.55 11.95 27.07
N ALA A 75 -10.43 11.80 26.08
CA ALA A 75 -11.87 11.86 26.29
C ALA A 75 -12.39 10.67 27.11
N ILE A 76 -11.89 9.45 26.85
CA ILE A 76 -12.21 8.25 27.65
C ILE A 76 -11.80 8.43 29.12
N GLN A 77 -10.67 9.10 29.36
CA GLN A 77 -10.18 9.41 30.72
C GLN A 77 -10.91 10.57 31.40
N GLY A 78 -11.87 11.23 30.72
CA GLY A 78 -12.56 12.42 31.23
C GLY A 78 -11.70 13.68 31.26
N LEU A 79 -10.55 13.68 30.58
CA LEU A 79 -9.60 14.79 30.52
C LEU A 79 -9.83 15.73 29.33
N SER A 80 -10.67 15.33 28.37
CA SER A 80 -11.06 16.14 27.21
C SER A 80 -12.53 15.92 26.86
N ILE A 81 -13.12 16.89 26.16
CA ILE A 81 -14.50 16.78 25.67
C ILE A 81 -14.51 15.96 24.38
N MET A 82 -15.41 14.98 24.30
CA MET A 82 -15.64 14.23 23.07
C MET A 82 -16.30 15.12 22.01
N THR A 83 -15.56 15.41 20.93
CA THR A 83 -16.13 16.07 19.74
C THR A 83 -16.97 15.09 18.94
N SER A 84 -17.84 15.59 18.06
CA SER A 84 -18.65 14.74 17.17
C SER A 84 -17.78 13.84 16.27
N GLU A 85 -16.65 14.35 15.81
CA GLU A 85 -15.69 13.61 15.00
C GLU A 85 -14.99 12.49 15.79
N ASN A 86 -14.51 12.78 17.00
CA ASN A 86 -13.86 11.79 17.85
C ASN A 86 -14.83 10.73 18.38
N ASP A 87 -16.09 11.09 18.65
CA ASP A 87 -17.15 10.14 19.01
C ASP A 87 -17.47 9.18 17.86
N ALA A 88 -17.58 9.69 16.63
CA ALA A 88 -17.78 8.86 15.44
C ALA A 88 -16.60 7.92 15.19
N ALA A 89 -15.37 8.40 15.40
CA ALA A 89 -14.17 7.60 15.32
C ALA A 89 -14.14 6.50 16.40
N HIS A 90 -14.41 6.86 17.66
CA HIS A 90 -14.51 5.91 18.78
C HIS A 90 -15.51 4.79 18.49
N ARG A 91 -16.71 5.12 17.98
CA ARG A 91 -17.71 4.11 17.60
C ARG A 91 -17.22 3.20 16.48
N SER A 92 -16.52 3.75 15.49
CA SER A 92 -15.94 2.95 14.40
C SER A 92 -14.91 1.96 14.94
N LEU A 93 -14.02 2.42 15.82
CA LEU A 93 -13.01 1.57 16.48
C LEU A 93 -13.66 0.47 17.32
N ALA A 94 -14.74 0.79 18.05
CA ALA A 94 -15.47 -0.17 18.90
C ALA A 94 -16.07 -1.33 18.10
N VAL A 95 -16.42 -1.13 16.82
CA VAL A 95 -16.92 -2.18 15.92
C VAL A 95 -15.84 -2.75 14.98
N GLY A 96 -14.58 -2.39 15.18
CA GLY A 96 -13.44 -2.90 14.41
C GLY A 96 -13.30 -2.29 13.01
N GLU A 97 -13.92 -1.15 12.74
CA GLU A 97 -13.86 -0.45 11.46
C GLU A 97 -12.84 0.70 11.47
N ILE A 98 -12.29 0.99 10.29
CA ILE A 98 -11.43 2.16 10.09
C ILE A 98 -12.30 3.44 10.16
N PRO A 99 -12.00 4.40 11.06
CA PRO A 99 -12.71 5.68 11.13
C PRO A 99 -12.76 6.43 9.80
N ALA A 100 -13.86 7.13 9.53
CA ALA A 100 -14.03 7.91 8.30
C ALA A 100 -12.93 8.96 8.08
N LEU A 101 -12.50 9.63 9.16
CA LEU A 101 -11.42 10.62 9.10
C LEU A 101 -10.06 9.99 8.70
N TRP A 102 -9.81 8.74 9.09
CA TRP A 102 -8.62 8.00 8.65
C TRP A 102 -8.77 7.61 7.19
N LYS A 103 -9.93 7.07 6.78
CA LYS A 103 -10.21 6.70 5.38
C LYS A 103 -10.00 7.89 4.43
N ALA A 104 -10.40 9.10 4.84
CA ALA A 104 -10.22 10.32 4.05
C ALA A 104 -8.75 10.70 3.83
N ALA A 105 -7.88 10.38 4.80
CA ALA A 105 -6.44 10.66 4.76
C ALA A 105 -5.60 9.44 4.37
N SER A 106 -6.21 8.30 4.03
CA SER A 106 -5.52 7.01 3.85
C SER A 106 -5.55 6.51 2.40
N TYR A 107 -4.75 5.48 2.16
CA TYR A 107 -4.86 4.61 1.00
C TYR A 107 -6.13 3.74 1.11
N PRO A 108 -6.71 3.30 -0.03
CA PRO A 108 -7.88 2.43 -0.02
C PRO A 108 -7.62 1.12 0.75
N SER A 109 -8.50 0.78 1.68
CA SER A 109 -8.43 -0.48 2.43
C SER A 109 -9.82 -0.96 2.84
N MET A 110 -10.02 -2.26 2.73
CA MET A 110 -11.22 -2.98 3.19
C MET A 110 -10.93 -3.82 4.44
N LYS A 111 -9.75 -3.65 5.06
CA LYS A 111 -9.33 -4.43 6.23
C LYS A 111 -10.04 -3.92 7.50
N PRO A 112 -10.37 -4.82 8.45
CA PRO A 112 -10.70 -4.40 9.81
C PRO A 112 -9.56 -3.59 10.44
N VAL A 113 -9.87 -2.67 11.36
CA VAL A 113 -8.92 -1.67 11.86
C VAL A 113 -7.63 -2.28 12.43
N ALA A 114 -7.71 -3.38 13.17
CA ALA A 114 -6.53 -4.06 13.71
C ALA A 114 -5.60 -4.60 12.60
N SER A 115 -6.19 -5.16 11.52
CA SER A 115 -5.42 -5.64 10.37
C SER A 115 -4.91 -4.48 9.50
N TYR A 116 -5.66 -3.38 9.43
CA TYR A 116 -5.23 -2.15 8.79
C TYR A 116 -4.01 -1.53 9.50
N MET A 117 -4.02 -1.48 10.84
CA MET A 117 -2.88 -0.96 11.61
C MET A 117 -1.61 -1.80 11.38
N LYS A 118 -1.71 -3.13 11.41
CA LYS A 118 -0.58 -4.01 11.09
C LYS A 118 -0.04 -3.79 9.67
N ASP A 119 -0.94 -3.62 8.70
CA ASP A 119 -0.61 -3.33 7.30
C ASP A 119 0.07 -1.96 7.16
N LEU A 120 -0.43 -0.93 7.85
CA LEU A 120 0.16 0.40 7.90
C LEU A 120 1.59 0.35 8.45
N ILE A 121 1.81 -0.30 9.59
CA ILE A 121 3.15 -0.43 10.19
C ILE A 121 4.11 -1.15 9.22
N ALA A 122 3.66 -2.20 8.55
CA ALA A 122 4.49 -2.90 7.56
C ALA A 122 4.88 -2.00 6.37
N ARG A 123 3.99 -1.11 5.91
CA ARG A 123 4.28 -0.14 4.84
C ARG A 123 5.28 0.91 5.29
N LEU A 124 5.12 1.41 6.52
CA LEU A 124 6.06 2.38 7.10
C LEU A 124 7.45 1.75 7.23
N ALA A 125 7.52 0.50 7.72
CA ALA A 125 8.77 -0.25 7.82
C ALA A 125 9.43 -0.46 6.46
N MET A 126 8.67 -0.77 5.41
CA MET A 126 9.21 -0.90 4.05
C MET A 126 9.88 0.40 3.58
N LEU A 127 9.24 1.56 3.79
CA LEU A 127 9.82 2.84 3.38
C LEU A 127 11.02 3.23 4.25
N GLN A 128 10.95 2.96 5.56
CA GLN A 128 12.07 3.19 6.47
C GLN A 128 13.29 2.36 6.07
N ASP A 129 13.09 1.06 5.82
CA ASP A 129 14.14 0.15 5.37
C ASP A 129 14.75 0.63 4.05
N TRP A 130 13.94 1.08 3.10
CA TRP A 130 14.44 1.71 1.87
C TRP A 130 15.29 2.95 2.20
N CYS A 131 14.78 3.86 3.02
CA CYS A 131 15.52 5.06 3.38
C CYS A 131 16.86 4.74 4.05
N ASP A 132 16.90 3.72 4.91
CA ASP A 132 18.08 3.36 5.70
C ASP A 132 19.11 2.58 4.89
N THR A 133 18.67 1.55 4.16
CA THR A 133 19.53 0.54 3.53
C THR A 133 19.71 0.74 2.03
N GLY A 134 18.85 1.52 1.39
CA GLY A 134 18.88 1.79 -0.05
C GLY A 134 17.74 1.11 -0.81
N ILE A 135 17.81 1.22 -2.14
CA ILE A 135 16.70 0.81 -3.02
C ILE A 135 16.43 -0.70 -2.89
N PRO A 136 15.17 -1.12 -2.62
CA PRO A 136 14.81 -2.53 -2.53
C PRO A 136 15.08 -3.30 -3.82
N ILE A 137 15.54 -4.56 -3.68
CA ILE A 137 15.68 -5.48 -4.82
C ILE A 137 14.31 -5.90 -5.37
N VAL A 138 13.36 -6.20 -4.47
CA VAL A 138 11.97 -6.55 -4.81
C VAL A 138 11.03 -5.60 -4.08
N PHE A 139 10.31 -4.77 -4.82
CA PHE A 139 9.39 -3.79 -4.27
C PHE A 139 8.05 -4.43 -3.88
N TRP A 140 7.53 -4.12 -2.70
CA TRP A 140 6.18 -4.49 -2.32
C TRP A 140 5.18 -3.48 -2.92
N VAL A 141 4.71 -3.77 -4.14
CA VAL A 141 3.98 -2.80 -4.96
C VAL A 141 2.65 -2.37 -4.32
N SER A 142 1.95 -3.29 -3.66
CA SER A 142 0.71 -2.98 -2.95
C SER A 142 0.95 -2.19 -1.66
N GLY A 143 2.20 -2.04 -1.24
CA GLY A 143 2.64 -1.29 -0.06
C GLY A 143 2.68 0.23 -0.28
N PHE A 144 2.80 0.68 -1.53
CA PHE A 144 2.76 2.10 -1.87
C PHE A 144 1.40 2.73 -1.61
N TYR A 145 1.44 3.98 -1.15
CA TYR A 145 0.29 4.88 -1.08
C TYR A 145 -0.15 5.28 -2.49
N PHE A 146 0.80 5.65 -3.36
CA PHE A 146 0.53 6.02 -4.75
C PHE A 146 1.43 5.27 -5.74
N VAL A 147 1.03 4.03 -6.03
CA VAL A 147 1.74 3.09 -6.93
C VAL A 147 2.07 3.66 -8.31
N GLN A 148 1.23 4.52 -8.88
CA GLN A 148 1.47 5.08 -10.20
C GLN A 148 2.77 5.91 -10.25
N SER A 149 3.10 6.62 -9.17
CA SER A 149 4.34 7.38 -9.10
C SER A 149 5.56 6.46 -9.16
N PHE A 150 5.49 5.28 -8.54
CA PHE A 150 6.54 4.27 -8.58
C PHE A 150 6.70 3.69 -10.00
N LEU A 151 5.59 3.28 -10.63
CA LEU A 151 5.60 2.73 -12.00
C LEU A 151 6.15 3.77 -13.00
N THR A 152 5.67 5.02 -12.92
CA THR A 152 6.17 6.08 -13.80
C THR A 152 7.66 6.39 -13.54
N ALA A 153 8.12 6.37 -12.28
CA ALA A 153 9.52 6.59 -11.97
C ALA A 153 10.44 5.49 -12.56
N ALA A 154 10.02 4.22 -12.51
CA ALA A 154 10.76 3.13 -13.14
C ALA A 154 10.84 3.29 -14.68
N LEU A 155 9.75 3.68 -15.35
CA LEU A 155 9.79 4.01 -16.78
C LEU A 155 10.67 5.22 -17.07
N GLN A 156 10.65 6.26 -16.22
CA GLN A 156 11.50 7.44 -16.36
C GLN A 156 12.98 7.08 -16.30
N ASN A 157 13.40 6.27 -15.31
CA ASN A 157 14.79 5.85 -15.19
C ASN A 157 15.25 5.13 -16.47
N PHE A 158 14.44 4.20 -16.98
CA PHE A 158 14.75 3.49 -18.22
C PHE A 158 14.80 4.42 -19.44
N ALA A 159 13.78 5.28 -19.61
CA ALA A 159 13.69 6.20 -20.74
C ALA A 159 14.89 7.17 -20.75
N ARG A 160 15.25 7.73 -19.60
CA ARG A 160 16.38 8.65 -19.47
C ARG A 160 17.72 7.97 -19.72
N ALA A 161 17.94 6.78 -19.18
CA ALA A 161 19.17 6.01 -19.39
C ALA A 161 19.41 5.68 -20.89
N ASN A 162 18.35 5.56 -21.67
CA ASN A 162 18.40 5.20 -23.09
C ASN A 162 18.10 6.37 -24.05
N ASN A 163 17.86 7.58 -23.54
CA ASN A 163 17.41 8.75 -24.30
C ASN A 163 16.13 8.50 -25.14
N PHE A 164 15.19 7.73 -24.59
CA PHE A 164 13.88 7.51 -25.19
C PHE A 164 12.85 8.52 -24.66
N PRO A 165 11.86 8.91 -25.49
CA PRO A 165 10.66 9.57 -25.00
C PRO A 165 9.89 8.65 -24.03
N ILE A 166 9.40 9.21 -22.91
CA ILE A 166 8.68 8.40 -21.90
C ILE A 166 7.36 7.82 -22.44
N ASP A 167 6.73 8.50 -23.40
CA ASP A 167 5.50 8.08 -24.07
C ASP A 167 5.72 6.92 -25.06
N GLU A 168 6.96 6.65 -25.44
CA GLU A 168 7.32 5.49 -26.27
C GLU A 168 7.70 4.25 -25.46
N VAL A 169 7.71 4.31 -24.13
CA VAL A 169 8.08 3.16 -23.28
C VAL A 169 6.91 2.60 -22.49
N SER A 170 6.89 1.28 -22.33
CA SER A 170 5.89 0.53 -21.59
C SER A 170 6.51 -0.73 -20.97
N TYR A 171 5.72 -1.51 -20.24
CA TYR A 171 6.17 -2.74 -19.60
C TYR A 171 5.77 -4.00 -20.36
N ASP A 172 6.72 -4.91 -20.51
CA ASP A 172 6.42 -6.33 -20.53
C ASP A 172 6.38 -6.87 -19.09
N PHE A 173 5.61 -7.93 -18.88
CA PHE A 173 5.44 -8.56 -17.57
C PHE A 173 5.95 -10.00 -17.62
N LEU A 174 6.99 -10.30 -16.86
CA LEU A 174 7.53 -11.65 -16.78
C LEU A 174 7.29 -12.24 -15.37
N PRO A 175 6.55 -13.36 -15.26
CA PRO A 175 6.42 -14.05 -14.00
C PRO A 175 7.75 -14.73 -13.63
N MET A 176 8.21 -14.47 -12.42
CA MET A 176 9.48 -14.96 -11.91
C MET A 176 9.26 -16.16 -10.98
N GLY A 177 9.71 -16.07 -9.73
CA GLY A 177 9.50 -17.09 -8.69
C GLY A 177 8.57 -16.58 -7.59
N MET A 178 8.17 -17.46 -6.68
CA MET A 178 7.29 -17.11 -5.56
C MET A 178 8.02 -16.44 -4.39
N ASP A 179 9.29 -16.82 -4.15
CA ASP A 179 10.06 -16.34 -3.01
C ASP A 179 10.85 -15.06 -3.35
N PRO A 180 10.50 -13.89 -2.77
CA PRO A 180 11.25 -12.66 -2.97
C PRO A 180 12.68 -12.71 -2.41
N ALA A 181 12.95 -13.57 -1.41
CA ALA A 181 14.29 -13.70 -0.83
C ALA A 181 15.28 -14.42 -1.75
N ALA A 182 14.79 -15.13 -2.77
CA ALA A 182 15.62 -15.76 -3.78
C ALA A 182 16.32 -14.75 -4.72
N PHE A 183 15.92 -13.47 -4.69
CA PHE A 183 16.48 -12.42 -5.54
C PHE A 183 17.57 -11.66 -4.79
N THR A 184 18.83 -11.92 -5.13
CA THR A 184 19.99 -11.30 -4.46
C THR A 184 20.51 -10.04 -5.15
N GLN A 185 20.00 -9.73 -6.36
CA GLN A 185 20.39 -8.55 -7.15
C GLN A 185 19.15 -8.00 -7.86
N GLY A 186 19.11 -6.68 -8.02
CA GLY A 186 18.08 -6.01 -8.83
C GLY A 186 18.18 -6.38 -10.32
N PRO A 187 17.11 -6.17 -11.11
CA PRO A 187 17.19 -6.38 -12.55
C PRO A 187 18.09 -5.32 -13.19
N LYS A 188 18.63 -5.63 -14.36
CA LYS A 188 19.41 -4.66 -15.15
C LYS A 188 18.57 -3.43 -15.51
N ASP A 189 17.35 -3.68 -15.97
CA ASP A 189 16.38 -2.66 -16.37
C ASP A 189 15.03 -3.00 -15.72
N GLY A 190 14.30 -1.97 -15.28
CA GLY A 190 12.98 -2.16 -14.67
C GLY A 190 13.04 -2.49 -13.19
N VAL A 191 12.03 -3.23 -12.72
CA VAL A 191 11.84 -3.53 -11.29
C VAL A 191 11.22 -4.90 -11.07
N TYR A 192 11.61 -5.56 -9.98
CA TYR A 192 10.87 -6.71 -9.46
C TYR A 192 9.80 -6.24 -8.47
N ILE A 193 8.58 -6.78 -8.58
CA ILE A 193 7.47 -6.47 -7.68
C ILE A 193 6.90 -7.72 -7.03
N ARG A 194 6.40 -7.54 -5.80
CA ARG A 194 5.61 -8.53 -5.05
C ARG A 194 4.37 -7.90 -4.44
N GLY A 195 3.48 -8.74 -3.90
CA GLY A 195 2.27 -8.32 -3.18
C GLY A 195 1.07 -8.07 -4.08
N LEU A 196 1.05 -8.70 -5.25
CA LEU A 196 -0.16 -8.86 -6.05
C LEU A 196 -0.90 -10.11 -5.59
N PHE A 197 -2.22 -10.06 -5.67
CA PHE A 197 -3.10 -11.19 -5.41
C PHE A 197 -3.94 -11.45 -6.65
N ILE A 198 -4.18 -12.73 -6.93
CA ILE A 198 -4.98 -13.17 -8.05
C ILE A 198 -6.32 -13.68 -7.50
N GLU A 199 -7.42 -13.22 -8.09
CA GLU A 199 -8.78 -13.59 -7.70
C GLU A 199 -9.42 -14.46 -8.77
N GLY A 200 -10.13 -15.51 -8.35
CA GLY A 200 -10.92 -16.37 -9.26
C GLY A 200 -10.11 -17.40 -10.05
N CYS A 201 -8.81 -17.51 -9.81
CA CYS A 201 -7.94 -18.54 -10.36
C CYS A 201 -6.80 -18.86 -9.38
N ASP A 202 -6.02 -19.90 -9.69
CA ASP A 202 -4.78 -20.25 -9.00
C ASP A 202 -3.58 -19.97 -9.92
N TRP A 203 -2.36 -20.01 -9.37
CA TRP A 203 -1.12 -19.84 -10.11
C TRP A 203 -0.32 -21.16 -10.14
N ASP A 204 -0.13 -21.71 -11.33
CA ASP A 204 0.76 -22.85 -11.52
C ASP A 204 2.22 -22.37 -11.57
N THR A 205 2.97 -22.65 -10.50
CA THR A 205 4.38 -22.25 -10.39
C THR A 205 5.30 -23.00 -11.35
N GLY A 206 4.96 -24.23 -11.73
CA GLY A 206 5.75 -25.03 -12.65
C GLY A 206 5.56 -24.60 -14.09
N ALA A 207 4.30 -24.41 -14.51
CA ALA A 207 3.95 -23.97 -15.85
C ALA A 207 4.01 -22.44 -16.03
N LYS A 208 4.10 -21.68 -14.92
CA LYS A 208 4.10 -20.20 -14.90
C LYS A 208 2.89 -19.59 -15.60
N GLN A 209 1.70 -20.10 -15.28
CA GLN A 209 0.44 -19.68 -15.88
C GLN A 209 -0.71 -19.75 -14.89
N LEU A 210 -1.81 -19.07 -15.21
CA LEU A 210 -3.06 -19.17 -14.47
C LEU A 210 -3.68 -20.57 -14.66
N CYS A 211 -4.23 -21.12 -13.58
CA CYS A 211 -4.95 -22.39 -13.60
C CYS A 211 -6.24 -22.32 -12.76
N GLU A 212 -7.02 -23.39 -12.76
CA GLU A 212 -8.30 -23.42 -12.04
C GLU A 212 -8.11 -23.21 -10.54
N SER A 213 -8.98 -22.39 -9.95
CA SER A 213 -8.97 -22.13 -8.51
C SER A 213 -9.27 -23.42 -7.73
N LYS A 214 -8.52 -23.62 -6.63
CA LYS A 214 -8.81 -24.68 -5.67
C LYS A 214 -10.10 -24.38 -4.89
N PRO A 215 -10.89 -25.41 -4.52
CA PRO A 215 -12.12 -25.22 -3.76
C PRO A 215 -11.90 -24.37 -2.49
N LYS A 216 -12.72 -23.33 -2.33
CA LYS A 216 -12.74 -22.41 -1.19
C LYS A 216 -11.50 -21.48 -1.06
N LEU A 217 -10.68 -21.36 -2.10
CA LEU A 217 -9.61 -20.35 -2.17
C LEU A 217 -10.00 -19.23 -3.14
N LEU A 218 -10.45 -18.09 -2.59
CA LEU A 218 -10.87 -16.93 -3.40
C LEU A 218 -9.68 -16.14 -3.96
N PHE A 219 -8.58 -16.11 -3.20
CA PHE A 219 -7.38 -15.34 -3.50
C PHE A 219 -6.14 -16.19 -3.33
N VAL A 220 -5.19 -16.03 -4.24
CA VAL A 220 -3.84 -16.59 -4.12
C VAL A 220 -2.80 -15.50 -4.31
N ASP A 221 -1.62 -15.69 -3.74
CA ASP A 221 -0.49 -14.80 -3.99
C ASP A 221 -0.02 -14.96 -5.44
N ALA A 222 0.21 -13.84 -6.11
CA ALA A 222 0.88 -13.85 -7.40
C ALA A 222 2.39 -14.06 -7.21
N PRO A 223 3.11 -14.59 -8.21
CA PRO A 223 4.57 -14.64 -8.17
C PRO A 223 5.16 -13.23 -8.13
N VAL A 224 6.46 -13.16 -7.84
CA VAL A 224 7.23 -11.96 -8.15
C VAL A 224 7.15 -11.73 -9.66
N PHE A 225 6.80 -10.51 -10.07
CA PHE A 225 6.82 -10.11 -11.47
C PHE A 225 8.02 -9.21 -11.73
N TRP A 226 8.70 -9.44 -12.85
CA TRP A 226 9.60 -8.45 -13.43
C TRP A 226 8.81 -7.57 -14.39
N LEU A 227 8.72 -6.29 -14.07
CA LEU A 227 8.29 -5.27 -15.02
C LEU A 227 9.50 -4.88 -15.87
N VAL A 228 9.50 -5.34 -17.12
CA VAL A 228 10.59 -5.11 -18.06
C VAL A 228 10.23 -3.90 -18.91
N PRO A 229 10.85 -2.73 -18.70
CA PRO A 229 10.58 -1.58 -19.53
C PRO A 229 11.18 -1.80 -20.92
N LYS A 230 10.41 -1.48 -21.95
CA LYS A 230 10.79 -1.57 -23.36
C LYS A 230 10.14 -0.45 -24.15
N LEU A 231 10.62 -0.22 -25.37
CA LEU A 231 9.85 0.56 -26.33
C LEU A 231 8.55 -0.18 -26.65
N THR A 232 7.44 0.55 -26.79
CA THR A 232 6.11 -0.02 -27.04
C THR A 232 6.07 -0.90 -28.29
N ARG A 233 6.89 -0.57 -29.30
CA ARG A 233 7.06 -1.36 -30.53
C ARG A 233 7.76 -2.70 -30.35
N ASP A 234 8.48 -2.88 -29.23
CA ASP A 234 9.31 -4.06 -28.94
C ASP A 234 8.68 -4.95 -27.84
N LEU A 235 7.45 -4.65 -27.41
CA LEU A 235 6.71 -5.48 -26.47
C LEU A 235 6.46 -6.87 -27.04
N LEU A 236 6.51 -7.88 -26.17
CA LEU A 236 6.33 -9.26 -26.58
C LEU A 236 4.87 -9.49 -27.01
N SER A 237 4.68 -9.82 -28.29
CA SER A 237 3.40 -10.28 -28.79
C SER A 237 3.31 -11.81 -28.65
N PHE A 238 2.49 -12.26 -27.71
CA PHE A 238 2.16 -13.67 -27.51
C PHE A 238 0.72 -13.79 -27.04
N PRO A 239 0.06 -14.96 -27.11
CA PRO A 239 -1.25 -15.15 -26.52
C PRO A 239 -1.18 -14.97 -25.00
N HIS A 240 -1.65 -13.82 -24.51
CA HIS A 240 -1.73 -13.50 -23.09
C HIS A 240 -3.09 -12.93 -22.73
N TYR A 241 -3.39 -12.97 -21.45
CA TYR A 241 -4.55 -12.31 -20.88
C TYR A 241 -4.14 -10.94 -20.35
N ASN A 242 -4.77 -9.88 -20.86
CA ASN A 242 -4.62 -8.51 -20.34
C ASN A 242 -5.32 -8.42 -18.98
N CYS A 243 -4.64 -8.85 -17.94
CA CYS A 243 -5.20 -8.99 -16.60
C CYS A 243 -5.22 -7.63 -15.88
N PRO A 244 -6.39 -7.04 -15.63
CA PRO A 244 -6.45 -5.75 -14.94
C PRO A 244 -5.99 -5.87 -13.49
N VAL A 245 -5.17 -4.92 -13.06
CA VAL A 245 -4.67 -4.80 -11.68
C VAL A 245 -5.41 -3.68 -10.96
N TYR A 246 -5.91 -3.98 -9.76
CA TYR A 246 -6.64 -3.03 -8.91
C TYR A 246 -5.99 -2.89 -7.53
N ARG A 247 -6.22 -1.76 -6.86
CA ARG A 247 -5.73 -1.51 -5.48
C ARG A 247 -6.56 -2.26 -4.43
N THR A 248 -7.86 -2.42 -4.66
CA THR A 248 -8.78 -3.13 -3.77
C THR A 248 -9.79 -3.99 -4.56
N LEU A 249 -10.43 -4.90 -3.83
CA LEU A 249 -11.45 -5.81 -4.35
C LEU A 249 -12.73 -5.12 -4.84
N GLU A 250 -12.96 -3.86 -4.48
CA GLU A 250 -14.14 -3.14 -4.97
C GLU A 250 -14.08 -2.91 -6.49
N ARG A 251 -12.86 -2.91 -7.08
CA ARG A 251 -12.59 -2.66 -8.51
C ARG A 251 -13.31 -1.41 -9.05
N ARG A 252 -13.64 -0.49 -8.15
CA ARG A 252 -14.40 0.74 -8.36
C ARG A 252 -13.80 1.85 -7.53
N GLY A 253 -13.97 3.08 -7.99
CA GLY A 253 -13.44 4.29 -7.38
C GLY A 253 -13.95 5.51 -8.15
N VAL A 254 -13.49 6.70 -7.77
CA VAL A 254 -13.77 7.94 -8.50
C VAL A 254 -13.03 7.91 -9.84
N LEU A 255 -13.59 8.52 -10.90
CA LEU A 255 -12.89 8.65 -12.17
C LEU A 255 -11.72 9.63 -12.03
N ALA A 256 -10.52 9.19 -12.37
CA ALA A 256 -9.36 10.06 -12.51
C ALA A 256 -9.46 10.87 -13.81
N THR A 257 -8.60 11.90 -13.95
CA THR A 257 -8.50 12.71 -15.17
C THR A 257 -8.11 11.90 -16.41
N THR A 258 -7.54 10.71 -16.23
CA THR A 258 -7.22 9.74 -17.28
C THR A 258 -8.42 8.90 -17.75
N GLY A 259 -9.60 9.07 -17.14
CA GLY A 259 -10.80 8.29 -17.44
C GLY A 259 -10.87 6.91 -16.77
N HIS A 260 -9.81 6.49 -16.07
CA HIS A 260 -9.79 5.25 -15.30
C HIS A 260 -10.22 5.48 -13.85
N SER A 261 -10.75 4.43 -13.22
CA SER A 261 -11.03 4.44 -11.78
C SER A 261 -9.75 4.72 -10.99
N THR A 262 -9.82 5.50 -9.91
CA THR A 262 -8.71 5.62 -8.96
C THR A 262 -8.27 4.28 -8.39
N ASN A 263 -9.11 3.24 -8.46
CA ASN A 263 -8.76 1.90 -8.00
C ASN A 263 -8.00 1.07 -9.05
N PHE A 264 -8.06 1.46 -10.33
CA PHE A 264 -7.32 0.81 -11.41
C PHE A 264 -5.84 1.23 -11.39
N VAL A 265 -4.95 0.27 -11.61
CA VAL A 265 -3.50 0.49 -11.64
C VAL A 265 -2.97 0.38 -13.06
N MET A 266 -3.13 -0.79 -13.69
CA MET A 266 -2.65 -1.08 -15.03
C MET A 266 -3.34 -2.33 -15.60
N PHE A 267 -3.16 -2.55 -16.90
CA PHE A 267 -3.37 -3.84 -17.55
C PHE A 267 -2.05 -4.59 -17.65
#